data_AF-A0A1N7ALT1-F1
#
_entry.id   AF-A0A1N7ALT1-F1
#
_cell.length_a   1.000
_cell.length_b   1.000
_cell.length_c   1.000
_cell.angle_alpha   90.00
_cell.angle_beta   90.00
_cell.angle_gamma   90.00
#
_symmetry.space_group_name_H-M   'P 1'
#
loop_
_entity.id
_entity.type
_entity.pdbx_description
1 polymer ?
#
loop_
_entity_poly.entity_id
_entity_poly.type
_entity_poly.pdbx_seq_one_letter_code
_entity_poly.pdbx_strand_id
1 'polypeptide(L)'
;MAMDESAIPPGFKEMLGFGLVEALLGRRSRRFFMGAEIPDGVFAYKSEKDPMPLSELEKLLVVTACAGNTGWHNMIYRAQRYAPHLSNYAAAAGGRTFPSAAGFHTSMTFFTDDTGVYVVDNRDAPASADKAADGSLDLDEVVQALQSRIRKLQDGRLKLPSEVPFVEAHNTWVTNKPGTLLVIPVADLAQHVLLAICYMLQNGLVLYDDIHKQALPGIERFKNIGDVNNVWPITFVEQLSLAEVCAEMATSCYAGALLLQAMGLGGWMYDGIDPFSVLGASGVAGVEGLGFRYDKDERWPYPNPTGLQGIMEGYCPPHYPDMRAAVEAVCARKFGRGGPFDPTTPGPWRESAKVRGAAQVHDEAFRECVALQAQYVFDTFGKFPGTVPSMFICTYLQAHHLDPAFYDKFYQPGAYLHTHAHHMAQWHPVTPS
;
A
#
# COMPACT_ATOMS: atom_id res chain seq x y z
N MET A 1 20.18 16.29 -4.51
CA MET A 1 21.35 16.72 -3.73
C MET A 1 21.62 15.56 -2.80
N ALA A 2 22.82 14.95 -2.86
CA ALA A 2 23.23 13.96 -1.86
C ALA A 2 22.91 14.48 -0.45
N MET A 3 22.51 13.59 0.47
CA MET A 3 22.31 14.00 1.87
C MET A 3 23.59 14.70 2.32
N ASP A 4 23.47 15.96 2.76
CA ASP A 4 24.61 16.73 3.22
C ASP A 4 25.23 15.98 4.41
N GLU A 5 26.45 15.46 4.26
CA GLU A 5 27.11 14.64 5.28
C GLU A 5 27.21 15.36 6.63
N SER A 6 27.19 16.70 6.64
CA SER A 6 27.20 17.51 7.86
C SER A 6 25.84 17.60 8.56
N ALA A 7 24.75 17.19 7.89
CA ALA A 7 23.38 17.20 8.38
C ALA A 7 22.86 15.79 8.74
N ILE A 8 23.65 14.73 8.56
CA ILE A 8 23.24 13.35 8.88
C ILE A 8 23.36 13.12 10.39
N PRO A 9 22.25 12.87 11.12
CA PRO A 9 22.31 12.63 12.55
C PRO A 9 23.07 11.33 12.88
N PRO A 10 23.82 11.27 13.99
CA PRO A 10 24.43 10.03 14.48
C PRO A 10 23.49 8.81 14.48
N GLY A 11 22.21 9.02 14.83
CA GLY A 11 21.19 7.97 14.85
C GLY A 11 20.91 7.32 13.48
N PHE A 12 21.15 8.04 12.38
CA PHE A 12 21.06 7.46 11.03
C PHE A 12 22.14 6.39 10.81
N LYS A 13 23.37 6.63 11.28
CA LYS A 13 24.47 5.65 11.16
C LYS A 13 24.22 4.43 12.04
N GLU A 14 23.69 4.63 13.24
CA GLU A 14 23.28 3.54 14.14
C GLU A 14 22.18 2.68 13.51
N MET A 15 21.16 3.31 12.91
CA MET A 15 20.08 2.63 12.19
C MET A 15 20.60 1.73 11.06
N LEU A 16 21.59 2.19 10.28
CA LEU A 16 22.19 1.37 9.22
C LEU A 16 22.90 0.11 9.74
N GLY A 17 23.45 0.16 10.96
CA GLY A 17 24.08 -0.96 11.63
C GLY A 17 23.11 -1.87 12.40
N PHE A 18 21.84 -1.48 12.53
CA PHE A 18 20.87 -2.19 13.34
C PHE A 18 20.43 -3.50 12.68
N GLY A 19 20.63 -4.62 13.36
CA GLY A 19 20.45 -5.95 12.79
C GLY A 19 18.98 -6.34 12.59
N LEU A 20 18.66 -7.00 11.47
CA LEU A 20 17.31 -7.52 11.20
C LEU A 20 16.78 -8.43 12.33
N VAL A 21 17.62 -9.30 12.88
CA VAL A 21 17.24 -10.19 13.99
C VAL A 21 16.89 -9.38 15.24
N GLU A 22 17.63 -8.31 15.50
CA GLU A 22 17.34 -7.40 16.61
C GLU A 22 16.02 -6.66 16.40
N ALA A 23 15.76 -6.18 15.18
CA ALA A 23 14.47 -5.58 14.83
C ALA A 23 13.31 -6.56 15.06
N LEU A 24 13.45 -7.82 14.62
CA LEU A 24 12.41 -8.84 14.79
C LEU A 24 12.14 -9.14 16.28
N LEU A 25 13.18 -9.33 17.08
CA LEU A 25 13.04 -9.67 18.51
C LEU A 25 12.56 -8.47 19.33
N GLY A 26 13.07 -7.28 19.01
CA GLY A 26 12.79 -6.02 19.69
C GLY A 26 11.46 -5.36 19.30
N ARG A 27 10.85 -5.78 18.19
CA ARG A 27 9.58 -5.23 17.69
C ARG A 27 8.47 -5.33 18.74
N ARG A 28 7.93 -4.19 19.14
CA ARG A 28 6.75 -4.06 20.02
C ARG A 28 5.91 -2.88 19.58
N SER A 29 4.62 -2.92 19.91
CA SER A 29 3.72 -1.77 19.75
C SER A 29 3.96 -0.81 20.90
N ARG A 30 4.66 0.29 20.64
CA ARG A 30 4.92 1.32 21.64
C ARG A 30 4.06 2.53 21.29
N ARG A 31 3.05 2.82 22.11
CA ARG A 31 1.94 3.69 21.74
C ARG A 31 1.99 5.05 22.42
N PHE A 32 2.68 5.17 23.55
CA PHE A 32 2.70 6.41 24.33
C PHE A 32 3.79 7.34 23.82
N PHE A 33 3.36 8.45 23.22
CA PHE A 33 4.22 9.41 22.51
C PHE A 33 4.41 10.69 23.31
N MET A 34 5.43 11.48 22.96
CA MET A 34 5.63 12.81 23.54
C MET A 34 4.40 13.69 23.32
N GLY A 35 3.88 14.32 24.37
CA GLY A 35 2.65 15.10 24.33
C GLY A 35 1.35 14.31 24.44
N ALA A 36 1.40 12.99 24.60
CA ALA A 36 0.20 12.17 24.83
C ALA A 36 -0.35 12.32 26.26
N GLU A 37 -1.64 12.03 26.41
CA GLU A 37 -2.32 11.97 27.70
C GLU A 37 -3.27 10.77 27.73
N ILE A 38 -3.14 9.95 28.78
CA ILE A 38 -4.17 9.00 29.22
C ILE A 38 -4.77 9.59 30.50
N PRO A 39 -6.08 9.96 30.50
CA PRO A 39 -6.64 10.80 31.56
C PRO A 39 -6.89 10.05 32.88
N ASP A 40 -7.07 8.73 32.86
CA ASP A 40 -7.49 7.96 34.03
C ASP A 40 -6.98 6.50 34.01
N GLY A 41 -7.34 5.75 35.07
CA GLY A 41 -6.96 4.34 35.24
C GLY A 41 -5.52 4.12 35.70
N VAL A 42 -5.09 2.85 35.67
CA VAL A 42 -3.76 2.44 36.16
C VAL A 42 -2.60 2.99 35.33
N PHE A 43 -2.87 3.40 34.09
CA PHE A 43 -1.91 4.02 33.18
C PHE A 43 -2.14 5.54 33.02
N ALA A 44 -2.88 6.18 33.94
CA ALA A 44 -3.10 7.62 33.94
C ALA A 44 -1.75 8.36 33.94
N TYR A 45 -1.49 9.09 32.86
CA TYR A 45 -0.23 9.79 32.66
C TYR A 45 -0.39 10.84 31.58
N LYS A 46 0.20 12.00 31.85
CA LYS A 46 0.32 13.11 30.92
C LYS A 46 1.81 13.30 30.66
N SER A 47 2.20 13.27 29.39
CA SER A 47 3.57 13.57 28.99
C SER A 47 3.96 14.97 29.48
N GLU A 48 5.16 15.10 30.02
CA GLU A 48 5.76 16.40 30.38
C GLU A 48 6.39 17.10 29.16
N LYS A 49 6.41 16.42 28.01
CA LYS A 49 6.94 16.94 26.74
C LYS A 49 5.81 17.44 25.86
N ASP A 50 6.09 18.45 25.05
CA ASP A 50 5.18 18.87 23.99
C ASP A 50 5.16 17.84 22.85
N PRO A 51 4.06 17.74 22.07
CA PRO A 51 4.04 16.96 20.85
C PRO A 51 5.16 17.39 19.89
N MET A 52 5.98 16.44 19.46
CA MET A 52 7.10 16.70 18.55
C MET A 52 6.91 15.95 17.22
N PRO A 53 6.68 16.66 16.09
CA PRO A 53 6.60 16.03 14.77
C PRO A 53 7.92 15.34 14.39
N LEU A 54 7.84 14.25 13.63
CA LEU A 54 9.01 13.68 12.96
C LEU A 54 9.70 14.73 12.09
N SER A 55 11.04 14.72 12.10
CA SER A 55 11.83 15.47 11.12
C SER A 55 11.56 14.96 9.71
N GLU A 56 11.92 15.77 8.69
CA GLU A 56 11.77 15.36 7.29
C GLU A 56 12.51 14.07 6.98
N LEU A 57 13.74 13.88 7.50
CA LEU A 57 14.50 12.66 7.27
C LEU A 57 13.81 11.43 7.89
N GLU A 58 13.35 11.53 9.13
CA GLU A 58 12.67 10.43 9.81
C GLU A 58 11.39 10.02 9.06
N LYS A 59 10.58 11.02 8.68
CA LYS A 59 9.37 10.81 7.88
C LYS A 59 9.69 10.12 6.55
N LEU A 60 10.68 10.61 5.81
CA LEU A 60 11.06 10.03 4.52
C LEU A 60 11.55 8.59 4.64
N LEU A 61 12.30 8.26 5.70
CA LEU A 61 12.75 6.89 5.96
C LEU A 61 11.58 5.96 6.26
N VAL A 62 10.66 6.36 7.13
CA VAL A 62 9.45 5.57 7.46
C VAL A 62 8.58 5.36 6.22
N VAL A 63 8.32 6.42 5.45
CA VAL A 63 7.55 6.33 4.19
C VAL A 63 8.29 5.46 3.16
N THR A 64 9.62 5.52 3.10
CA THR A 64 10.43 4.67 2.22
C THR A 64 10.32 3.19 2.59
N ALA A 65 10.28 2.83 3.88
CA ALA A 65 10.04 1.44 4.28
C ALA A 65 8.66 0.94 3.82
N CYS A 66 7.62 1.78 3.88
CA CYS A 66 6.26 1.40 3.51
C CYS A 66 5.97 1.50 2.01
N ALA A 67 6.68 2.33 1.26
CA ALA A 67 6.35 2.66 -0.13
C ALA A 67 7.51 2.48 -1.12
N GLY A 68 8.70 2.13 -0.64
CA GLY A 68 9.95 2.18 -1.40
C GLY A 68 9.95 1.32 -2.66
N ASN A 69 10.70 1.78 -3.65
CA ASN A 69 11.02 1.03 -4.86
C ASN A 69 12.49 0.61 -4.78
N THR A 70 12.74 -0.69 -4.92
CA THR A 70 14.03 -1.34 -4.65
C THR A 70 14.75 -1.76 -5.94
N GLY A 71 14.47 -1.05 -7.04
CA GLY A 71 15.00 -1.33 -8.37
C GLY A 71 13.98 -2.06 -9.24
N TRP A 72 14.46 -2.82 -10.23
CA TRP A 72 13.60 -3.63 -11.11
C TRP A 72 13.28 -4.99 -10.49
N HIS A 73 12.05 -5.49 -10.67
CA HIS A 73 11.71 -6.83 -10.19
C HIS A 73 12.25 -7.94 -11.11
N ASN A 74 12.32 -9.17 -10.59
CA ASN A 74 12.93 -10.33 -11.26
C ASN A 74 11.96 -11.12 -12.17
N MET A 75 10.72 -10.66 -12.37
CA MET A 75 9.64 -11.37 -13.11
C MET A 75 9.28 -12.75 -12.57
N ILE A 76 8.32 -13.40 -13.23
CA ILE A 76 7.97 -14.81 -13.06
C ILE A 76 8.43 -15.53 -14.33
N TYR A 77 9.30 -16.53 -14.20
CA TYR A 77 10.09 -16.99 -15.34
C TYR A 77 9.37 -17.94 -16.28
N ARG A 78 8.43 -18.77 -15.79
CA ARG A 78 7.91 -19.88 -16.59
C ARG A 78 6.58 -20.41 -16.08
N ALA A 79 5.68 -20.72 -17.01
CA ALA A 79 4.70 -21.77 -16.84
C ALA A 79 4.70 -22.70 -18.06
N GLN A 80 4.49 -23.99 -17.83
CA GLN A 80 4.50 -24.99 -18.91
C GLN A 80 3.40 -24.74 -19.96
N ARG A 81 2.26 -24.19 -19.54
CA ARG A 81 1.03 -24.06 -20.35
C ARG A 81 1.20 -23.18 -21.58
N TYR A 82 2.00 -22.13 -21.48
CA TYR A 82 2.22 -21.15 -22.54
C TYR A 82 3.70 -21.00 -22.88
N ALA A 83 4.52 -22.02 -22.56
CA ALA A 83 5.89 -22.09 -23.03
C ALA A 83 5.90 -22.05 -24.58
N PRO A 84 6.83 -21.32 -25.21
CA PRO A 84 8.04 -20.73 -24.64
C PRO A 84 7.88 -19.29 -24.12
N HIS A 85 6.68 -18.73 -24.05
CA HIS A 85 6.47 -17.35 -23.59
C HIS A 85 6.72 -17.17 -22.09
N LEU A 86 7.17 -15.96 -21.72
CA LEU A 86 7.36 -15.57 -20.32
C LEU A 86 6.01 -15.46 -19.59
N SER A 87 5.97 -15.84 -18.31
CA SER A 87 4.77 -15.62 -17.47
C SER A 87 4.50 -14.14 -17.30
N ASN A 88 3.34 -13.69 -17.79
CA ASN A 88 3.05 -12.26 -17.90
C ASN A 88 2.13 -11.70 -16.78
N TYR A 89 2.15 -12.28 -15.58
CA TYR A 89 1.18 -11.93 -14.53
C TYR A 89 1.39 -10.53 -13.95
N ALA A 90 2.65 -10.16 -13.68
CA ALA A 90 3.02 -8.89 -13.03
C ALA A 90 2.42 -7.66 -13.72
N ALA A 91 2.12 -6.62 -12.96
CA ALA A 91 1.55 -5.38 -13.48
C ALA A 91 2.38 -4.13 -13.14
N ALA A 92 3.41 -4.25 -12.31
CA ALA A 92 4.39 -3.20 -12.05
C ALA A 92 5.80 -3.69 -12.44
N ALA A 93 6.63 -2.80 -13.00
CA ALA A 93 8.01 -3.11 -13.40
C ALA A 93 9.06 -2.91 -12.27
N GLY A 94 8.74 -2.08 -11.27
CA GLY A 94 9.57 -1.87 -10.10
C GLY A 94 9.41 -2.96 -9.04
N GLY A 95 10.49 -3.31 -8.36
CA GLY A 95 10.45 -4.03 -7.09
C GLY A 95 10.06 -3.08 -5.96
N ARG A 96 9.38 -3.59 -4.93
CA ARG A 96 8.97 -2.82 -3.75
C ARG A 96 9.61 -3.39 -2.48
N THR A 97 9.58 -2.64 -1.39
CA THR A 97 10.00 -3.12 -0.06
C THR A 97 9.07 -4.18 0.51
N PHE A 98 7.88 -4.36 -0.09
CA PHE A 98 6.86 -5.33 0.30
C PHE A 98 6.40 -6.18 -0.92
N PRO A 99 6.00 -7.44 -0.68
CA PRO A 99 5.52 -8.32 -1.73
C PRO A 99 4.11 -7.94 -2.21
N SER A 100 3.72 -8.50 -3.36
CA SER A 100 2.35 -8.45 -3.89
C SER A 100 2.05 -9.76 -4.63
N ALA A 101 0.78 -10.18 -4.63
CA ALA A 101 0.33 -11.34 -5.37
C ALA A 101 0.70 -11.21 -6.85
N ALA A 102 1.43 -12.20 -7.36
CA ALA A 102 1.92 -12.28 -8.74
C ALA A 102 2.62 -11.00 -9.29
N GLY A 103 3.09 -10.09 -8.43
CA GLY A 103 3.66 -8.80 -8.83
C GLY A 103 2.62 -7.79 -9.35
N PHE A 104 1.37 -7.84 -8.87
CA PHE A 104 0.30 -6.94 -9.29
C PHE A 104 0.51 -5.50 -8.79
N HIS A 105 0.94 -5.34 -7.53
CA HIS A 105 1.23 -4.08 -6.85
C HIS A 105 0.21 -2.99 -7.20
N THR A 106 -1.01 -3.14 -6.70
CA THR A 106 -2.14 -2.25 -7.01
C THR A 106 -2.37 -1.20 -5.92
N SER A 107 -1.52 -1.13 -4.91
CA SER A 107 -1.58 -0.13 -3.84
C SER A 107 -0.77 1.15 -4.12
N MET A 108 -1.28 2.26 -3.58
CA MET A 108 -0.57 3.52 -3.42
C MET A 108 -0.48 3.86 -1.93
N THR A 109 0.57 4.57 -1.54
CA THR A 109 0.79 4.95 -0.14
C THR A 109 0.44 6.41 0.05
N PHE A 110 -0.56 6.67 0.88
CA PHE A 110 -0.86 7.99 1.42
C PHE A 110 -0.22 8.12 2.81
N PHE A 111 -0.02 9.33 3.28
CA PHE A 111 0.36 9.57 4.66
C PHE A 111 -0.04 10.97 5.12
N THR A 112 -0.08 11.18 6.42
CA THR A 112 -0.38 12.49 7.02
C THR A 112 0.45 12.76 8.26
N ASP A 113 0.83 14.02 8.45
CA ASP A 113 1.46 14.57 9.63
C ASP A 113 0.83 15.93 9.97
N ASP A 114 1.42 16.71 10.87
CA ASP A 114 0.89 18.03 11.26
C ASP A 114 0.82 19.04 10.12
N THR A 115 1.61 18.85 9.06
CA THR A 115 1.78 19.82 7.98
C THR A 115 0.90 19.53 6.78
N GLY A 116 0.42 18.30 6.61
CA GLY A 116 -0.35 17.95 5.42
C GLY A 116 -0.83 16.50 5.32
N VAL A 117 -1.55 16.28 4.22
CA VAL A 117 -1.89 14.97 3.65
C VAL A 117 -1.14 14.82 2.34
N TYR A 118 -0.56 13.65 2.11
CA TYR A 118 0.36 13.40 1.01
C TYR A 118 0.08 12.05 0.35
N VAL A 119 0.53 11.90 -0.89
CA VAL A 119 0.58 10.63 -1.63
C VAL A 119 1.96 10.43 -2.23
N VAL A 120 2.43 9.17 -2.24
CA VAL A 120 3.66 8.77 -2.91
C VAL A 120 3.33 8.16 -4.26
N ASP A 121 3.71 8.83 -5.34
CA ASP A 121 3.50 8.36 -6.71
C ASP A 121 4.62 7.39 -7.15
N ASN A 122 4.64 6.22 -6.51
CA ASN A 122 5.73 5.24 -6.68
C ASN A 122 5.27 3.90 -7.25
N ARG A 123 3.97 3.70 -7.47
CA ARG A 123 3.38 2.41 -7.90
C ARG A 123 3.91 1.97 -9.26
N ASP A 124 3.87 2.89 -10.22
CA ASP A 124 4.23 2.64 -11.63
C ASP A 124 5.53 3.37 -12.02
N ALA A 125 6.29 3.85 -11.03
CA ALA A 125 7.49 4.62 -11.25
C ALA A 125 8.69 3.73 -11.66
N PRO A 126 9.65 4.26 -12.43
CA PRO A 126 10.92 3.60 -12.70
C PRO A 126 11.69 3.25 -11.42
N ALA A 127 12.64 2.31 -11.54
CA ALA A 127 13.60 2.00 -10.48
C ALA A 127 14.13 3.27 -9.80
N SER A 128 14.12 3.29 -8.46
CA SER A 128 14.57 4.46 -7.70
C SER A 128 16.09 4.65 -7.74
N ALA A 129 16.84 3.56 -7.88
CA ALA A 129 18.29 3.55 -7.96
C ALA A 129 18.75 2.28 -8.70
N ASP A 130 19.98 2.32 -9.20
CA ASP A 130 20.64 1.14 -9.76
C ASP A 130 21.43 0.41 -8.68
N LYS A 131 21.48 -0.92 -8.77
CA LYS A 131 22.26 -1.73 -7.82
C LYS A 131 23.74 -1.64 -8.13
N ALA A 132 24.55 -1.56 -7.07
CA ALA A 132 25.99 -1.73 -7.18
C ALA A 132 26.35 -3.19 -7.55
N ALA A 133 27.63 -3.42 -7.89
CA ALA A 133 28.11 -4.73 -8.35
C ALA A 133 27.98 -5.84 -7.28
N ASP A 134 27.96 -5.49 -6.00
CA ASP A 134 27.73 -6.41 -4.88
C ASP A 134 26.23 -6.62 -4.57
N GLY A 135 25.35 -5.98 -5.35
CA GLY A 135 23.90 -6.06 -5.20
C GLY A 135 23.30 -5.08 -4.19
N SER A 136 24.12 -4.26 -3.53
CA SER A 136 23.65 -3.19 -2.64
C SER A 136 22.92 -2.08 -3.43
N LEU A 137 22.06 -1.35 -2.72
CA LEU A 137 21.29 -0.23 -3.27
C LEU A 137 21.57 0.99 -2.39
N ASP A 138 21.83 2.14 -3.00
CA ASP A 138 22.10 3.37 -2.27
C ASP A 138 20.80 3.88 -1.63
N LEU A 139 20.77 3.97 -0.29
CA LEU A 139 19.60 4.41 0.45
C LEU A 139 19.27 5.89 0.15
N ASP A 140 20.28 6.74 -0.01
CA ASP A 140 20.08 8.17 -0.23
C ASP A 140 19.47 8.42 -1.61
N GLU A 141 19.91 7.67 -2.63
CA GLU A 141 19.29 7.71 -3.96
C GLU A 141 17.82 7.25 -3.90
N VAL A 142 17.55 6.16 -3.17
CA VAL A 142 16.18 5.63 -3.02
C VAL A 142 15.27 6.64 -2.32
N VAL A 143 15.74 7.25 -1.23
CA VAL A 143 15.00 8.26 -0.46
C VAL A 143 14.77 9.52 -1.29
N GLN A 144 15.78 10.01 -2.01
CA GLN A 144 15.62 11.19 -2.89
C GLN A 144 14.64 10.92 -4.04
N ALA A 145 14.73 9.75 -4.68
CA ALA A 145 13.81 9.36 -5.74
C ALA A 145 12.37 9.31 -5.20
N LEU A 146 12.16 8.74 -4.01
CA LEU A 146 10.85 8.72 -3.35
C LEU A 146 10.36 10.12 -2.99
N GLN A 147 11.23 10.97 -2.42
CA GLN A 147 10.90 12.34 -2.06
C GLN A 147 10.41 13.15 -3.27
N SER A 148 11.04 12.98 -4.44
CA SER A 148 10.62 13.64 -5.68
C SER A 148 9.24 13.23 -6.19
N ARG A 149 8.69 12.13 -5.66
CA ARG A 149 7.39 11.53 -6.03
C ARG A 149 6.31 11.80 -4.99
N ILE A 150 6.63 12.52 -3.91
CA ILE A 150 5.64 12.92 -2.91
C ILE A 150 4.86 14.13 -3.43
N ARG A 151 3.53 14.00 -3.48
CA ARG A 151 2.61 15.10 -3.78
C ARG A 151 1.80 15.44 -2.54
N LYS A 152 1.78 16.72 -2.17
CA LYS A 152 0.88 17.25 -1.13
C LYS A 152 -0.52 17.40 -1.69
N LEU A 153 -1.52 16.89 -0.96
CA LEU A 153 -2.92 16.89 -1.33
C LEU A 153 -3.75 17.91 -0.53
N GLN A 154 -3.42 18.07 0.75
CA GLN A 154 -4.14 18.96 1.67
C GLN A 154 -3.15 19.60 2.65
N ASP A 155 -3.46 20.81 3.10
CA ASP A 155 -2.74 21.48 4.18
C ASP A 155 -3.25 21.01 5.55
N GLY A 156 -2.31 20.78 6.46
CA GLY A 156 -2.60 20.25 7.79
C GLY A 156 -2.93 18.76 7.81
N ARG A 157 -3.00 18.24 9.03
CA ARG A 157 -3.28 16.83 9.31
C ARG A 157 -4.64 16.40 8.75
N LEU A 158 -4.73 15.15 8.29
CA LEU A 158 -5.98 14.52 7.88
C LEU A 158 -7.02 14.69 8.99
N LYS A 159 -8.14 15.32 8.65
CA LYS A 159 -9.23 15.52 9.60
C LYS A 159 -9.92 14.19 9.86
N LEU A 160 -9.72 13.68 11.06
CA LEU A 160 -10.32 12.44 11.55
C LEU A 160 -10.70 12.66 13.02
N PRO A 161 -12.00 12.74 13.36
CA PRO A 161 -12.43 12.92 14.73
C PRO A 161 -11.90 11.80 15.64
N SER A 162 -11.40 12.19 16.81
CA SER A 162 -10.87 11.26 17.80
C SER A 162 -11.97 10.67 18.69
N GLU A 163 -13.02 10.12 18.07
CA GLU A 163 -14.19 9.58 18.74
C GLU A 163 -14.82 8.44 17.93
N VAL A 164 -15.66 7.63 18.58
CA VAL A 164 -16.45 6.60 17.90
C VAL A 164 -17.55 7.28 17.08
N PRO A 165 -17.84 6.84 15.83
CA PRO A 165 -17.32 5.62 15.19
C PRO A 165 -16.08 5.82 14.32
N PHE A 166 -15.51 7.02 14.22
CA PHE A 166 -14.39 7.33 13.31
C PHE A 166 -13.09 6.62 13.70
N VAL A 167 -12.84 6.51 15.01
CA VAL A 167 -11.70 5.82 15.61
C VAL A 167 -12.21 4.89 16.69
N GLU A 168 -11.70 3.66 16.74
CA GLU A 168 -12.05 2.70 17.76
C GLU A 168 -11.81 3.25 19.17
N ALA A 169 -12.68 2.90 20.13
CA ALA A 169 -12.71 3.55 21.45
C ALA A 169 -11.35 3.56 22.16
N HIS A 170 -10.59 2.46 22.06
CA HIS A 170 -9.27 2.30 22.69
C HIS A 170 -8.14 3.09 22.00
N ASN A 171 -8.41 3.66 20.83
CA ASN A 171 -7.47 4.38 19.98
C ASN A 171 -7.71 5.90 19.94
N THR A 172 -8.83 6.38 20.50
CA THR A 172 -9.25 7.81 20.49
C THR A 172 -8.23 8.76 21.12
N TRP A 173 -7.47 8.30 22.12
CA TRP A 173 -6.44 9.10 22.79
C TRP A 173 -5.12 9.18 21.99
N VAL A 174 -4.87 8.27 21.04
CA VAL A 174 -3.53 8.07 20.45
C VAL A 174 -3.47 8.20 18.92
N THR A 175 -4.56 7.91 18.23
CA THR A 175 -4.56 7.85 16.75
C THR A 175 -4.51 9.24 16.13
N ASN A 176 -3.61 9.42 15.16
CA ASN A 176 -3.51 10.62 14.34
C ASN A 176 -3.51 11.92 15.17
N LYS A 177 -2.76 11.92 16.28
CA LYS A 177 -2.60 13.08 17.17
C LYS A 177 -1.46 13.99 16.71
N PRO A 178 -1.40 15.25 17.17
CA PRO A 178 -0.25 16.11 16.93
C PRO A 178 1.08 15.42 17.25
N GLY A 179 2.13 15.69 16.47
CA GLY A 179 3.44 15.07 16.59
C GLY A 179 3.57 13.67 15.95
N THR A 180 2.47 13.05 15.51
CA THR A 180 2.50 11.69 14.93
C THR A 180 2.54 11.69 13.40
N LEU A 181 3.15 10.68 12.80
CA LEU A 181 3.02 10.36 11.37
C LEU A 181 2.09 9.16 11.22
N LEU A 182 1.12 9.24 10.30
CA LEU A 182 0.24 8.12 9.96
C LEU A 182 0.41 7.77 8.48
N VAL A 183 0.88 6.56 8.20
CA VAL A 183 0.98 5.98 6.85
C VAL A 183 -0.28 5.16 6.56
N ILE A 184 -0.84 5.39 5.37
CA ILE A 184 -2.16 4.91 4.93
C ILE A 184 -1.99 4.25 3.54
N PRO A 185 -1.59 2.98 3.45
CA PRO A 185 -1.67 2.23 2.20
C PRO A 185 -3.13 2.06 1.78
N VAL A 186 -3.42 2.34 0.51
CA VAL A 186 -4.74 2.14 -0.11
C VAL A 186 -4.55 1.27 -1.35
N ALA A 187 -5.34 0.22 -1.48
CA ALA A 187 -5.32 -0.71 -2.60
C ALA A 187 -6.43 -0.39 -3.61
N ASP A 188 -6.08 -0.41 -4.90
CA ASP A 188 -7.06 -0.54 -5.99
C ASP A 188 -7.43 -2.02 -6.13
N LEU A 189 -8.50 -2.42 -5.46
CA LEU A 189 -8.99 -3.80 -5.45
C LEU A 189 -9.74 -4.12 -6.75
N ALA A 190 -10.35 -3.13 -7.41
CA ALA A 190 -10.88 -3.29 -8.76
C ALA A 190 -9.76 -3.70 -9.75
N GLN A 191 -8.65 -2.97 -9.78
CA GLN A 191 -7.50 -3.33 -10.61
C GLN A 191 -6.96 -4.73 -10.24
N HIS A 192 -6.91 -5.05 -8.95
CA HIS A 192 -6.43 -6.36 -8.49
C HIS A 192 -7.31 -7.51 -8.97
N VAL A 193 -8.64 -7.37 -8.91
CA VAL A 193 -9.57 -8.40 -9.41
C VAL A 193 -9.50 -8.53 -10.93
N LEU A 194 -9.33 -7.44 -11.69
CA LEU A 194 -9.08 -7.55 -13.14
C LEU A 194 -7.81 -8.35 -13.46
N LEU A 195 -6.74 -8.12 -12.68
CA LEU A 195 -5.49 -8.88 -12.81
C LEU A 195 -5.67 -10.34 -12.40
N ALA A 196 -6.49 -10.63 -11.39
CA ALA A 196 -6.85 -11.99 -11.02
C ALA A 196 -7.66 -12.70 -12.12
N ILE A 197 -8.62 -12.02 -12.76
CA ILE A 197 -9.36 -12.58 -13.91
C ILE A 197 -8.41 -12.83 -15.09
N CYS A 198 -7.45 -11.94 -15.37
CA CYS A 198 -6.41 -12.19 -16.37
C CYS A 198 -5.59 -13.43 -16.01
N TYR A 199 -5.11 -13.52 -14.76
CA TYR A 199 -4.36 -14.68 -14.26
C TYR A 199 -5.16 -15.98 -14.43
N MET A 200 -6.44 -15.97 -14.07
CA MET A 200 -7.34 -17.12 -14.23
C MET A 200 -7.45 -17.55 -15.69
N LEU A 201 -7.78 -16.62 -16.59
CA LEU A 201 -7.97 -16.93 -18.01
C LEU A 201 -6.71 -17.51 -18.64
N GLN A 202 -5.53 -16.97 -18.31
CA GLN A 202 -4.26 -17.52 -18.76
C GLN A 202 -4.01 -18.96 -18.30
N ASN A 203 -4.54 -19.33 -17.13
CA ASN A 203 -4.46 -20.67 -16.58
C ASN A 203 -5.65 -21.56 -16.98
N GLY A 204 -6.54 -21.05 -17.84
CA GLY A 204 -7.67 -21.77 -18.41
C GLY A 204 -8.90 -21.82 -17.52
N LEU A 205 -9.05 -20.85 -16.60
CA LEU A 205 -10.22 -20.71 -15.74
C LEU A 205 -11.05 -19.49 -16.12
N VAL A 206 -12.34 -19.54 -15.81
CA VAL A 206 -13.27 -18.40 -15.91
C VAL A 206 -14.07 -18.25 -14.62
N LEU A 207 -14.72 -17.10 -14.44
CA LEU A 207 -15.64 -16.87 -13.33
C LEU A 207 -16.90 -17.72 -13.46
N TYR A 208 -17.51 -18.04 -12.33
CA TYR A 208 -18.85 -18.59 -12.21
C TYR A 208 -19.63 -17.80 -11.17
N ASP A 209 -20.86 -17.42 -11.48
CA ASP A 209 -21.73 -16.73 -10.54
C ASP A 209 -22.33 -17.75 -9.57
N ASP A 210 -21.73 -17.86 -8.39
CA ASP A 210 -22.18 -18.73 -7.33
C ASP A 210 -23.38 -18.20 -6.55
N ILE A 211 -23.62 -16.89 -6.60
CA ILE A 211 -24.78 -16.25 -5.95
C ILE A 211 -26.05 -16.58 -6.75
N HIS A 212 -26.01 -16.41 -8.07
CA HIS A 212 -27.13 -16.73 -8.97
C HIS A 212 -27.08 -18.17 -9.51
N LYS A 213 -26.02 -18.92 -9.19
CA LYS A 213 -25.80 -20.32 -9.58
C LYS A 213 -25.86 -20.53 -11.10
N GLN A 214 -25.15 -19.69 -11.84
CA GLN A 214 -25.12 -19.74 -13.30
C GLN A 214 -23.73 -19.46 -13.87
N ALA A 215 -23.46 -20.03 -15.05
CA ALA A 215 -22.35 -19.59 -15.86
C ALA A 215 -22.61 -18.16 -16.39
N LEU A 216 -21.55 -17.42 -16.66
CA LEU A 216 -21.67 -16.08 -17.19
C LEU A 216 -22.20 -16.12 -18.63
N PRO A 217 -23.32 -15.44 -18.95
CA PRO A 217 -23.87 -15.44 -20.30
C PRO A 217 -22.85 -14.96 -21.35
N GLY A 218 -22.66 -15.73 -22.42
CA GLY A 218 -21.75 -15.41 -23.52
C GLY A 218 -20.32 -15.93 -23.33
N ILE A 219 -19.98 -16.51 -22.17
CA ILE A 219 -18.63 -17.04 -21.91
C ILE A 219 -18.27 -18.21 -22.84
N GLU A 220 -19.26 -18.96 -23.35
CA GLU A 220 -19.09 -20.09 -24.25
C GLU A 220 -18.41 -19.73 -25.58
N ARG A 221 -18.44 -18.44 -25.95
CA ARG A 221 -17.74 -17.90 -27.12
C ARG A 221 -16.22 -18.02 -27.01
N PHE A 222 -15.68 -18.12 -25.79
CA PHE A 222 -14.25 -18.11 -25.49
C PHE A 222 -13.68 -19.49 -25.14
N LYS A 223 -14.41 -20.57 -25.46
CA LYS A 223 -13.96 -21.97 -25.24
C LYS A 223 -12.64 -22.35 -25.92
N ASN A 224 -12.16 -21.55 -26.87
CA ASN A 224 -10.88 -21.74 -27.55
C ASN A 224 -9.69 -21.18 -26.76
N ILE A 225 -9.92 -20.31 -25.77
CA ILE A 225 -8.87 -19.68 -24.95
C ILE A 225 -8.96 -20.01 -23.45
N GLY A 226 -10.06 -20.63 -22.99
CA GLY A 226 -10.23 -21.12 -21.62
C GLY A 226 -11.18 -22.31 -21.55
N ASP A 227 -11.13 -23.09 -20.46
CA ASP A 227 -12.11 -24.14 -20.19
C ASP A 227 -13.27 -23.53 -19.41
N VAL A 228 -14.40 -23.34 -20.10
CA VAL A 228 -15.61 -22.71 -19.55
C VAL A 228 -16.28 -23.52 -18.44
N ASN A 229 -15.86 -24.78 -18.23
CA ASN A 229 -16.32 -25.63 -17.12
C ASN A 229 -15.32 -25.66 -15.95
N ASN A 230 -14.09 -25.19 -16.16
CA ASN A 230 -13.10 -25.06 -15.11
C ASN A 230 -13.22 -23.66 -14.48
N VAL A 231 -14.08 -23.56 -13.47
CA VAL A 231 -14.53 -22.27 -12.96
C VAL A 231 -14.10 -22.02 -11.52
N TRP A 232 -13.92 -20.75 -11.17
CA TRP A 232 -13.92 -20.30 -9.78
C TRP A 232 -15.13 -19.39 -9.48
N PRO A 233 -15.75 -19.53 -8.30
CA PRO A 233 -16.83 -18.64 -7.85
C PRO A 233 -16.41 -17.16 -7.81
N ILE A 234 -17.30 -16.24 -8.19
CA ILE A 234 -17.09 -14.78 -8.06
C ILE A 234 -16.74 -14.43 -6.62
N THR A 235 -17.53 -14.91 -5.66
CA THR A 235 -17.31 -14.59 -4.23
C THR A 235 -15.94 -15.05 -3.75
N PHE A 236 -15.47 -16.20 -4.23
CA PHE A 236 -14.17 -16.74 -3.87
C PHE A 236 -13.02 -15.90 -4.45
N VAL A 237 -13.09 -15.57 -5.74
CA VAL A 237 -12.05 -14.77 -6.42
C VAL A 237 -11.91 -13.41 -5.76
N GLU A 238 -13.03 -12.75 -5.49
CA GLU A 238 -13.01 -11.42 -4.88
C GLU A 238 -12.52 -11.44 -3.43
N GLN A 239 -12.89 -12.44 -2.63
CA GLN A 239 -12.38 -12.62 -1.27
C GLN A 239 -10.88 -12.97 -1.26
N LEU A 240 -10.43 -13.78 -2.22
CA LEU A 240 -9.01 -14.09 -2.36
C LEU A 240 -8.22 -12.83 -2.72
N SER A 241 -8.68 -12.05 -3.70
CA SER A 241 -8.06 -10.78 -4.06
C SER A 241 -8.06 -9.78 -2.91
N LEU A 242 -9.12 -9.73 -2.09
CA LEU A 242 -9.15 -8.93 -0.87
C LEU A 242 -8.07 -9.37 0.13
N ALA A 243 -7.91 -10.68 0.34
CA ALA A 243 -6.87 -11.23 1.20
C ALA A 243 -5.46 -10.92 0.66
N GLU A 244 -5.26 -10.97 -0.66
CA GLU A 244 -4.00 -10.63 -1.33
C GLU A 244 -3.61 -9.16 -1.12
N VAL A 245 -4.53 -8.21 -1.35
CA VAL A 245 -4.24 -6.78 -1.10
C VAL A 245 -4.08 -6.47 0.39
N CYS A 246 -4.78 -7.19 1.26
CA CYS A 246 -4.59 -7.08 2.71
C CYS A 246 -3.16 -7.49 3.10
N ALA A 247 -2.67 -8.62 2.57
CA ALA A 247 -1.30 -9.06 2.80
C ALA A 247 -0.25 -8.06 2.24
N GLU A 248 -0.50 -7.50 1.05
CA GLU A 248 0.33 -6.45 0.45
C GLU A 248 0.46 -5.22 1.37
N MET A 249 -0.66 -4.68 1.86
CA MET A 249 -0.66 -3.49 2.73
C MET A 249 -0.11 -3.78 4.13
N ALA A 250 -0.42 -4.96 4.69
CA ALA A 250 0.07 -5.36 6.01
C ALA A 250 1.60 -5.55 6.00
N THR A 251 2.15 -6.14 4.95
CA THR A 251 3.61 -6.29 4.81
C THR A 251 4.32 -4.95 4.57
N SER A 252 3.70 -4.03 3.82
CA SER A 252 4.15 -2.63 3.72
C SER A 252 4.24 -1.94 5.08
N CYS A 253 3.18 -2.02 5.90
CA CYS A 253 3.19 -1.47 7.27
C CYS A 253 4.18 -2.20 8.19
N TYR A 254 4.33 -3.52 8.03
CA TYR A 254 5.26 -4.32 8.84
C TYR A 254 6.72 -3.95 8.56
N ALA A 255 7.08 -3.69 7.30
CA ALA A 255 8.41 -3.19 6.95
C ALA A 255 8.72 -1.88 7.68
N GLY A 256 7.77 -0.94 7.69
CA GLY A 256 7.89 0.30 8.47
C GLY A 256 7.98 0.03 9.97
N ALA A 257 7.17 -0.87 10.53
CA ALA A 257 7.21 -1.23 11.95
C ALA A 257 8.56 -1.80 12.41
N LEU A 258 9.27 -2.53 11.54
CA LEU A 258 10.63 -2.99 11.79
C LEU A 258 11.62 -1.82 11.76
N LEU A 259 11.49 -0.91 10.78
CA LEU A 259 12.34 0.28 10.69
C LEU A 259 12.22 1.18 11.93
N LEU A 260 11.01 1.31 12.51
CA LEU A 260 10.83 2.06 13.76
C LEU A 260 11.75 1.57 14.89
N GLN A 261 12.04 0.26 14.94
CA GLN A 261 12.93 -0.31 15.96
C GLN A 261 14.37 0.17 15.79
N ALA A 262 14.84 0.17 14.54
CA ALA A 262 16.18 0.63 14.17
C ALA A 262 16.36 2.13 14.40
N MET A 263 15.30 2.91 14.14
CA MET A 263 15.32 4.36 14.33
C MET A 263 15.14 4.77 15.80
N GLY A 264 14.57 3.90 16.65
CA GLY A 264 14.20 4.26 18.03
C GLY A 264 12.88 5.03 18.14
N LEU A 265 12.03 4.96 17.11
CA LEU A 265 10.72 5.59 17.10
C LEU A 265 9.67 4.69 17.76
N GLY A 266 8.72 5.33 18.46
CA GLY A 266 7.49 4.68 18.87
C GLY A 266 6.53 4.51 17.69
N GLY A 267 5.55 3.61 17.85
CA GLY A 267 4.57 3.32 16.82
C GLY A 267 4.05 1.88 16.85
N TRP A 268 3.07 1.63 16.00
CA TRP A 268 2.55 0.29 15.71
C TRP A 268 1.77 0.27 14.40
N MET A 269 1.60 -0.93 13.85
CA MET A 269 0.65 -1.18 12.78
C MET A 269 -0.68 -1.69 13.35
N TYR A 270 -1.79 -1.26 12.79
CA TYR A 270 -3.13 -1.54 13.33
C TYR A 270 -4.22 -1.35 12.28
N ASP A 271 -5.36 -1.96 12.56
CA ASP A 271 -6.69 -1.56 12.10
C ASP A 271 -7.37 -0.72 13.20
N GLY A 272 -8.63 -0.32 13.02
CA GLY A 272 -9.37 0.40 14.06
C GLY A 272 -9.44 1.91 13.85
N ILE A 273 -9.32 2.32 12.60
CA ILE A 273 -9.86 3.57 12.08
C ILE A 273 -10.94 3.20 11.07
N ASP A 274 -12.10 3.86 11.13
CA ASP A 274 -13.18 3.62 10.16
C ASP A 274 -12.68 3.90 8.73
N PRO A 275 -12.64 2.88 7.85
CA PRO A 275 -12.08 3.04 6.51
C PRO A 275 -12.89 4.02 5.66
N PHE A 276 -14.20 4.14 5.90
CA PHE A 276 -15.03 5.10 5.16
C PHE A 276 -14.68 6.53 5.54
N SER A 277 -14.42 6.81 6.81
CA SER A 277 -13.99 8.12 7.27
C SER A 277 -12.61 8.51 6.73
N VAL A 278 -11.68 7.55 6.63
CA VAL A 278 -10.37 7.81 6.01
C VAL A 278 -10.49 8.04 4.52
N LEU A 279 -11.26 7.23 3.79
CA LEU A 279 -11.42 7.41 2.34
C LEU A 279 -12.27 8.64 1.99
N GLY A 280 -13.11 9.14 2.90
CA GLY A 280 -14.02 10.27 2.65
C GLY A 280 -15.45 9.85 2.31
N ALA A 281 -15.83 8.61 2.62
CA ALA A 281 -17.15 8.03 2.42
C ALA A 281 -18.02 7.96 3.69
N SER A 282 -17.65 8.65 4.76
CA SER A 282 -18.44 8.72 6.01
C SER A 282 -19.82 9.38 5.80
N GLY A 283 -19.91 10.32 4.87
CA GLY A 283 -21.10 11.17 4.67
C GLY A 283 -21.32 12.21 5.79
N VAL A 284 -20.31 12.43 6.65
CA VAL A 284 -20.37 13.40 7.76
C VAL A 284 -19.61 14.67 7.37
N ALA A 285 -20.27 15.82 7.51
CA ALA A 285 -19.63 17.12 7.25
C ALA A 285 -18.46 17.37 8.22
N GLY A 286 -17.32 17.84 7.71
CA GLY A 286 -16.09 18.01 8.50
C GLY A 286 -15.22 16.76 8.64
N VAL A 287 -15.64 15.64 8.02
CA VAL A 287 -14.88 14.37 7.96
C VAL A 287 -14.72 13.96 6.50
N GLU A 288 -14.09 14.83 5.72
CA GLU A 288 -13.91 14.65 4.28
C GLU A 288 -12.88 13.55 3.93
N GLY A 289 -12.06 13.13 4.90
CA GLY A 289 -11.02 12.13 4.71
C GLY A 289 -10.06 12.50 3.57
N LEU A 290 -9.65 11.48 2.81
CA LEU A 290 -8.82 11.63 1.61
C LEU A 290 -9.60 12.19 0.41
N GLY A 291 -10.94 12.25 0.48
CA GLY A 291 -11.79 12.80 -0.57
C GLY A 291 -12.02 11.87 -1.76
N PHE A 292 -11.97 10.55 -1.54
CA PHE A 292 -12.33 9.60 -2.59
C PHE A 292 -13.79 9.79 -2.98
N ARG A 293 -14.04 9.80 -4.28
CA ARG A 293 -15.39 9.67 -4.83
C ARG A 293 -15.94 8.30 -4.45
N TYR A 294 -17.20 8.24 -4.05
CA TYR A 294 -17.87 6.99 -3.71
C TYR A 294 -19.31 6.96 -4.22
N ASP A 295 -19.82 5.74 -4.42
CA ASP A 295 -21.21 5.48 -4.78
C ASP A 295 -21.97 4.83 -3.63
N LYS A 296 -23.30 4.93 -3.69
CA LYS A 296 -24.23 4.19 -2.84
C LYS A 296 -25.29 3.57 -3.74
N ASP A 297 -25.74 2.39 -3.37
CA ASP A 297 -26.77 1.64 -4.07
C ASP A 297 -27.54 0.80 -3.05
N GLU A 298 -28.84 0.62 -3.23
CA GLU A 298 -29.68 -0.17 -2.33
C GLU A 298 -29.26 -1.66 -2.28
N ARG A 299 -28.54 -2.14 -3.30
CA ARG A 299 -27.97 -3.49 -3.35
C ARG A 299 -26.83 -3.71 -2.35
N TRP A 300 -26.21 -2.65 -1.83
CA TRP A 300 -25.00 -2.76 -1.00
C TRP A 300 -25.24 -2.29 0.43
N PRO A 301 -24.65 -2.97 1.43
CA PRO A 301 -24.76 -2.54 2.82
C PRO A 301 -23.92 -1.29 3.15
N TYR A 302 -22.95 -0.94 2.30
CA TYR A 302 -21.97 0.11 2.57
C TYR A 302 -21.69 0.95 1.30
N PRO A 303 -21.27 2.22 1.46
CA PRO A 303 -20.77 3.01 0.33
C PRO A 303 -19.56 2.34 -0.32
N ASN A 304 -19.38 2.57 -1.62
CA ASN A 304 -18.29 2.02 -2.41
C ASN A 304 -17.37 3.16 -2.91
N PRO A 305 -16.25 3.44 -2.23
CA PRO A 305 -15.22 4.34 -2.75
C PRO A 305 -14.63 3.78 -4.04
N THR A 306 -14.59 4.60 -5.09
CA THR A 306 -14.13 4.19 -6.43
C THR A 306 -12.83 4.86 -6.86
N GLY A 307 -12.41 5.96 -6.23
CA GLY A 307 -11.11 6.57 -6.51
C GLY A 307 -11.02 8.06 -6.16
N LEU A 308 -9.81 8.59 -6.19
CA LEU A 308 -9.46 10.00 -6.03
C LEU A 308 -8.98 10.55 -7.38
N GLN A 309 -9.75 11.47 -7.95
CA GLN A 309 -9.55 11.96 -9.32
C GLN A 309 -8.13 12.49 -9.56
N GLY A 310 -7.48 12.03 -10.64
CA GLY A 310 -6.12 12.43 -11.01
C GLY A 310 -5.00 11.97 -10.05
N ILE A 311 -5.34 11.22 -9.00
CA ILE A 311 -4.40 10.70 -8.00
C ILE A 311 -4.41 9.17 -7.99
N MET A 312 -5.55 8.56 -7.71
CA MET A 312 -5.73 7.12 -7.59
C MET A 312 -7.15 6.74 -7.99
N GLU A 313 -7.36 6.52 -9.28
CA GLU A 313 -8.67 6.14 -9.85
C GLU A 313 -8.77 4.62 -9.96
N GLY A 314 -9.83 4.05 -9.39
CA GLY A 314 -10.08 2.61 -9.46
C GLY A 314 -10.33 2.16 -10.89
N TYR A 315 -9.89 0.95 -11.23
CA TYR A 315 -10.06 0.38 -12.57
C TYR A 315 -11.48 -0.17 -12.78
N CYS A 316 -12.46 0.70 -12.64
CA CYS A 316 -13.88 0.45 -12.83
C CYS A 316 -14.62 1.77 -13.14
N PRO A 317 -15.89 1.71 -13.56
CA PRO A 317 -16.74 2.89 -13.60
C PRO A 317 -16.83 3.60 -12.24
N PRO A 318 -16.99 4.94 -12.23
CA PRO A 318 -17.15 5.80 -13.41
C PRO A 318 -15.83 6.32 -14.01
N HIS A 319 -14.67 5.95 -13.46
CA HIS A 319 -13.37 6.45 -13.94
C HIS A 319 -13.02 5.91 -15.33
N TYR A 320 -13.54 4.71 -15.64
CA TYR A 320 -13.60 4.16 -16.98
C TYR A 320 -15.07 4.05 -17.43
N PRO A 321 -15.41 4.30 -18.70
CA PRO A 321 -16.80 4.29 -19.16
C PRO A 321 -17.48 2.92 -19.03
N ASP A 322 -16.70 1.84 -19.14
CA ASP A 322 -17.13 0.45 -18.99
C ASP A 322 -15.95 -0.42 -18.53
N MET A 323 -16.22 -1.71 -18.26
CA MET A 323 -15.16 -2.63 -17.85
C MET A 323 -14.22 -3.00 -19.00
N ARG A 324 -14.62 -2.82 -20.27
CA ARG A 324 -13.72 -3.01 -21.41
C ARG A 324 -12.61 -1.96 -21.40
N ALA A 325 -12.94 -0.70 -21.20
CA ALA A 325 -11.98 0.40 -21.09
C ALA A 325 -11.05 0.20 -19.89
N ALA A 326 -11.56 -0.29 -18.75
CA ALA A 326 -10.72 -0.65 -17.60
C ALA A 326 -9.74 -1.79 -17.94
N VAL A 327 -10.17 -2.82 -18.68
CA VAL A 327 -9.29 -3.92 -19.15
C VAL A 327 -8.23 -3.42 -20.13
N GLU A 328 -8.57 -2.49 -21.03
CA GLU A 328 -7.58 -1.86 -21.91
C GLU A 328 -6.53 -1.09 -21.10
N ALA A 329 -6.94 -0.38 -20.04
CA ALA A 329 -6.01 0.30 -19.16
C ALA A 329 -5.09 -0.68 -18.39
N VAL A 330 -5.61 -1.85 -17.97
CA VAL A 330 -4.76 -2.91 -17.41
C VAL A 330 -3.73 -3.38 -18.43
N CYS A 331 -4.14 -3.63 -19.67
CA CYS A 331 -3.23 -4.06 -20.73
C CYS A 331 -2.18 -2.99 -21.05
N ALA A 332 -2.58 -1.72 -21.12
CA ALA A 332 -1.67 -0.59 -21.31
C ALA A 332 -0.65 -0.47 -20.17
N ARG A 333 -1.06 -0.67 -18.91
CA ARG A 333 -0.16 -0.69 -17.75
C ARG A 333 0.87 -1.83 -17.85
N LYS A 334 0.45 -3.01 -18.32
CA LYS A 334 1.30 -4.21 -18.38
C LYS A 334 2.29 -4.21 -19.55
N PHE A 335 1.79 -3.89 -20.75
CA PHE A 335 2.52 -4.06 -22.01
C PHE A 335 2.87 -2.74 -22.69
N GLY A 336 2.28 -1.62 -22.24
CA GLY A 336 2.62 -0.28 -22.73
C GLY A 336 3.88 0.28 -22.09
N ARG A 337 4.23 1.51 -22.48
CA ARG A 337 5.49 2.16 -22.12
C ARG A 337 5.75 2.14 -20.62
N GLY A 338 6.91 1.62 -20.20
CA GLY A 338 7.29 1.55 -18.78
C GLY A 338 6.69 0.36 -18.02
N GLY A 339 5.78 -0.39 -18.65
CA GLY A 339 5.21 -1.61 -18.10
C GLY A 339 6.22 -2.76 -18.00
N PRO A 340 5.93 -3.79 -17.20
CA PRO A 340 6.83 -4.93 -16.99
C PRO A 340 7.14 -5.73 -18.26
N PHE A 341 6.31 -5.66 -19.29
CA PHE A 341 6.49 -6.42 -20.55
C PHE A 341 6.80 -5.54 -21.75
N ASP A 342 7.06 -4.25 -21.54
CA ASP A 342 7.56 -3.38 -22.60
C ASP A 342 9.07 -3.65 -22.83
N PRO A 343 9.49 -3.99 -24.07
CA PRO A 343 10.90 -4.19 -24.41
C PRO A 343 11.81 -2.98 -24.13
N THR A 344 11.25 -1.77 -24.01
CA THR A 344 12.02 -0.54 -23.73
C THR A 344 12.20 -0.28 -22.23
N THR A 345 11.44 -0.96 -21.37
CA THR A 345 11.61 -0.85 -19.92
C THR A 345 12.93 -1.50 -19.48
N PRO A 346 13.82 -0.80 -18.76
CA PRO A 346 15.06 -1.39 -18.27
C PRO A 346 14.80 -2.55 -17.30
N GLY A 347 15.80 -3.39 -17.06
CA GLY A 347 15.66 -4.53 -16.16
C GLY A 347 17.01 -5.09 -15.71
N PRO A 348 17.00 -6.06 -14.78
CA PRO A 348 18.23 -6.63 -14.21
C PRO A 348 18.93 -7.64 -15.16
N TRP A 349 18.41 -7.88 -16.36
CA TRP A 349 18.96 -8.89 -17.28
C TRP A 349 19.90 -8.28 -18.31
N ARG A 350 20.91 -9.05 -18.71
CA ARG A 350 21.85 -8.71 -19.80
C ARG A 350 21.14 -8.37 -21.11
N GLU A 351 20.04 -9.07 -21.41
CA GLU A 351 19.21 -8.85 -22.61
C GLU A 351 17.79 -8.41 -22.19
N SER A 352 17.65 -7.32 -21.43
CA SER A 352 16.36 -6.89 -20.85
C SER A 352 15.24 -6.75 -21.88
N ALA A 353 15.51 -6.16 -23.05
CA ALA A 353 14.51 -6.03 -24.11
C ALA A 353 13.96 -7.37 -24.60
N LYS A 354 14.84 -8.39 -24.73
CA LYS A 354 14.46 -9.74 -25.13
C LYS A 354 13.64 -10.45 -24.04
N VAL A 355 14.00 -10.28 -22.77
CA VAL A 355 13.26 -10.90 -21.66
C VAL A 355 11.86 -10.28 -21.54
N ARG A 356 11.74 -8.96 -21.48
CA ARG A 356 10.45 -8.28 -21.33
C ARG A 356 9.54 -8.52 -22.54
N GLY A 357 10.11 -8.46 -23.75
CA GLY A 357 9.39 -8.73 -25.00
C GLY A 357 9.03 -10.19 -25.26
N ALA A 358 9.49 -11.14 -24.43
CA ALA A 358 9.14 -12.56 -24.60
C ALA A 358 7.75 -12.93 -24.05
N ALA A 359 7.14 -12.05 -23.26
CA ALA A 359 5.77 -12.23 -22.78
C ALA A 359 4.77 -12.11 -23.94
N GLN A 360 3.80 -13.02 -23.97
CA GLN A 360 2.69 -12.91 -24.92
C GLN A 360 1.81 -11.73 -24.52
N VAL A 361 1.51 -10.83 -25.45
CA VAL A 361 0.56 -9.74 -25.19
C VAL A 361 -0.86 -10.30 -25.12
N HIS A 362 -1.70 -9.75 -24.25
CA HIS A 362 -3.13 -10.07 -24.23
C HIS A 362 -3.78 -9.61 -25.55
N ASP A 363 -4.18 -10.57 -26.38
CA ASP A 363 -4.81 -10.29 -27.68
C ASP A 363 -6.27 -9.84 -27.53
N GLU A 364 -6.94 -9.59 -28.65
CA GLU A 364 -8.33 -9.13 -28.65
C GLU A 364 -9.28 -10.12 -27.99
N ALA A 365 -9.18 -11.41 -28.30
CA ALA A 365 -10.06 -12.43 -27.75
C ALA A 365 -9.87 -12.55 -26.22
N PHE A 366 -8.63 -12.46 -25.74
CA PHE A 366 -8.31 -12.43 -24.33
C PHE A 366 -8.95 -11.23 -23.63
N ARG A 367 -8.74 -10.02 -24.17
CA ARG A 367 -9.28 -8.77 -23.61
C ARG A 367 -10.81 -8.76 -23.61
N GLU A 368 -11.44 -9.23 -24.69
CA GLU A 368 -12.90 -9.38 -24.77
C GLU A 368 -13.44 -10.35 -23.71
N CYS A 369 -12.77 -11.48 -23.47
CA CYS A 369 -13.20 -12.46 -22.46
C CYS A 369 -13.10 -11.90 -21.04
N VAL A 370 -12.01 -11.21 -20.71
CA VAL A 370 -11.85 -10.54 -19.40
C VAL A 370 -12.89 -9.45 -19.25
N ALA A 371 -13.09 -8.62 -20.28
CA ALA A 371 -14.07 -7.55 -20.26
C ALA A 371 -15.50 -8.08 -20.10
N LEU A 372 -15.88 -9.17 -20.79
CA LEU A 372 -17.19 -9.79 -20.62
C LEU A 372 -17.41 -10.25 -19.17
N GLN A 373 -16.41 -10.91 -18.58
CA GLN A 373 -16.51 -11.38 -17.20
C GLN A 373 -16.64 -10.23 -16.20
N ALA A 374 -15.81 -9.19 -16.36
CA ALA A 374 -15.83 -8.03 -15.49
C ALA A 374 -17.11 -7.18 -15.67
N GLN A 375 -17.56 -7.00 -16.91
CA GLN A 375 -18.80 -6.28 -17.22
C GLN A 375 -20.01 -6.99 -16.63
N TYR A 376 -20.06 -8.32 -16.70
CA TYR A 376 -21.13 -9.10 -16.06
C TYR A 376 -21.21 -8.82 -14.56
N VAL A 377 -20.07 -8.83 -13.86
CA VAL A 377 -20.01 -8.51 -12.42
C VAL A 377 -20.53 -7.08 -12.19
N PHE A 378 -20.06 -6.11 -12.96
CA PHE A 378 -20.49 -4.73 -12.84
C PHE A 378 -22.00 -4.56 -13.07
N ASP A 379 -22.56 -5.14 -14.14
CA ASP A 379 -23.98 -5.01 -14.46
C ASP A 379 -24.88 -5.70 -13.42
N THR A 380 -24.46 -6.89 -12.97
CA THR A 380 -25.22 -7.73 -12.03
C THR A 380 -25.24 -7.11 -10.64
N PHE A 381 -24.05 -6.75 -10.12
CA PHE A 381 -23.90 -6.29 -8.74
C PHE A 381 -23.93 -4.76 -8.63
N GLY A 382 -23.80 -4.02 -9.74
CA GLY A 382 -23.83 -2.55 -9.81
C GLY A 382 -22.50 -1.85 -9.56
N LYS A 383 -21.47 -2.61 -9.21
CA LYS A 383 -20.12 -2.14 -8.95
C LYS A 383 -19.13 -3.23 -9.29
N PHE A 384 -17.87 -2.84 -9.40
CA PHE A 384 -16.78 -3.78 -9.61
C PHE A 384 -15.65 -3.52 -8.61
N PRO A 385 -15.21 -4.53 -7.84
CA PRO A 385 -15.76 -5.89 -7.76
C PRO A 385 -17.17 -5.91 -7.12
N GLY A 386 -17.92 -7.01 -7.29
CA GLY A 386 -19.35 -7.08 -6.96
C GLY A 386 -19.65 -7.23 -5.47
N THR A 387 -18.80 -7.93 -4.72
CA THR A 387 -19.03 -8.38 -3.34
C THR A 387 -18.03 -7.80 -2.32
N VAL A 388 -16.94 -7.20 -2.79
CA VAL A 388 -15.93 -6.47 -2.01
C VAL A 388 -15.86 -5.00 -2.48
N PRO A 389 -15.18 -4.06 -1.78
CA PRO A 389 -15.12 -2.67 -2.24
C PRO A 389 -14.17 -2.49 -3.43
N SER A 390 -14.34 -1.41 -4.21
CA SER A 390 -13.43 -1.08 -5.33
C SER A 390 -12.07 -0.57 -4.84
N MET A 391 -12.08 0.29 -3.81
CA MET A 391 -10.88 0.74 -3.10
C MET A 391 -10.87 0.14 -1.68
N PHE A 392 -9.73 -0.39 -1.27
CA PHE A 392 -9.60 -1.10 0.01
C PHE A 392 -8.46 -0.57 0.87
N ILE A 393 -8.71 -0.57 2.17
CA ILE A 393 -7.82 -0.06 3.22
C ILE A 393 -8.19 -0.81 4.49
N CYS A 394 -7.17 -1.21 5.25
CA CYS A 394 -7.35 -2.00 6.47
C CYS A 394 -6.25 -1.70 7.49
N THR A 395 -5.00 -1.75 7.05
CA THR A 395 -3.83 -1.61 7.93
C THR A 395 -3.16 -0.26 7.76
N TYR A 396 -2.87 0.38 8.89
CA TYR A 396 -2.13 1.63 8.99
C TYR A 396 -0.80 1.39 9.70
N LEU A 397 0.14 2.31 9.55
CA LEU A 397 1.32 2.41 10.43
C LEU A 397 1.34 3.82 11.04
N GLN A 398 1.36 3.91 12.37
CA GLN A 398 1.65 5.16 13.06
C GLN A 398 3.08 5.15 13.59
N ALA A 399 3.78 6.27 13.44
CA ALA A 399 5.11 6.52 13.98
C ALA A 399 5.13 7.83 14.79
N HIS A 400 5.95 7.89 15.82
CA HIS A 400 6.08 9.06 16.70
C HIS A 400 7.36 9.01 17.54
N HIS A 401 7.74 10.16 18.10
CA HIS A 401 8.71 10.21 19.18
C HIS A 401 8.13 9.56 20.44
N LEU A 402 8.76 8.49 20.91
CA LEU A 402 8.34 7.80 22.13
C LEU A 402 8.55 8.71 23.34
N ASP A 403 7.69 8.63 24.35
CA ASP A 403 7.98 9.19 25.68
C ASP A 403 8.46 8.06 26.62
N PRO A 404 9.78 7.93 26.86
CA PRO A 404 10.30 6.87 27.73
C PRO A 404 9.85 7.00 29.18
N ALA A 405 9.52 8.20 29.66
CA ALA A 405 9.17 8.42 31.07
C ALA A 405 7.85 7.72 31.44
N PHE A 406 6.92 7.59 30.49
CA PHE A 406 5.74 6.73 30.65
C PHE A 406 6.15 5.27 30.90
N TYR A 407 7.08 4.75 30.10
CA TYR A 407 7.52 3.36 30.22
C TYR A 407 8.32 3.12 31.50
N ASP A 408 9.20 4.04 31.87
CA ASP A 408 9.99 3.95 33.11
C ASP A 408 9.10 3.98 34.36
N LYS A 409 7.97 4.69 34.29
CA LYS A 409 6.99 4.77 35.39
C LYS A 409 6.20 3.46 35.55
N PHE A 410 5.79 2.82 34.46
CA PHE A 410 4.79 1.74 34.52
C PHE A 410 5.31 0.35 34.14
N TYR A 411 6.48 0.24 33.51
CA TYR A 411 7.02 -1.03 33.00
C TYR A 411 8.31 -1.40 33.72
N GLN A 412 8.69 -2.67 33.60
CA GLN A 412 10.00 -3.15 34.06
C GLN A 412 11.12 -2.66 33.13
N PRO A 413 12.37 -2.59 33.61
CA PRO A 413 13.53 -2.32 32.76
C PRO A 413 13.55 -3.21 31.51
N GLY A 414 13.83 -2.62 30.34
CA GLY A 414 13.80 -3.30 29.03
C GLY A 414 12.48 -3.15 28.25
N ALA A 415 11.59 -2.25 28.65
CA ALA A 415 10.32 -1.98 27.94
C ALA A 415 10.52 -1.38 26.53
N TYR A 416 11.64 -0.70 26.30
CA TYR A 416 12.06 -0.14 25.02
C TYR A 416 13.53 -0.45 24.75
N LEU A 417 13.95 -0.32 23.48
CA LEU A 417 15.31 -0.66 23.05
C LEU A 417 16.27 0.52 23.30
N HIS A 418 17.57 0.25 23.26
CA HIS A 418 18.60 1.28 23.38
C HIS A 418 18.44 2.41 22.35
N THR A 419 18.00 2.07 21.13
CA THR A 419 17.69 3.04 20.07
C THR A 419 16.62 4.04 20.51
N HIS A 420 15.60 3.61 21.26
CA HIS A 420 14.54 4.50 21.75
C HIS A 420 15.04 5.37 22.91
N ALA A 421 15.85 4.79 23.80
CA ALA A 421 16.44 5.49 24.94
C ALA A 421 17.30 6.68 24.50
N HIS A 422 18.05 6.52 23.40
CA HIS A 422 18.98 7.52 22.89
C HIS A 422 18.45 8.31 21.71
N HIS A 423 17.24 8.02 21.21
CA HIS A 423 16.70 8.57 19.98
C HIS A 423 16.84 10.10 19.92
N MET A 424 16.37 10.81 20.95
CA MET A 424 16.44 12.28 20.98
C MET A 424 17.86 12.83 20.89
N ALA A 425 18.81 12.23 21.61
CA ALA A 425 20.21 12.67 21.59
C ALA A 425 20.89 12.36 20.25
N GLN A 426 20.52 11.25 19.59
CA GLN A 426 21.15 10.77 18.36
C GLN A 426 20.54 11.38 17.11
N TRP A 427 19.24 11.70 17.10
CA TRP A 427 18.51 12.25 15.96
C TRP A 427 18.29 13.76 16.04
N HIS A 428 18.23 14.33 17.25
CA HIS A 428 17.93 15.75 17.49
C HIS A 428 18.97 16.46 18.39
N PRO A 429 20.28 16.40 18.08
CA PRO A 429 21.35 16.88 18.98
C PRO A 429 21.36 18.41 19.23
N VAL A 430 20.56 19.18 18.48
CA VAL A 430 20.54 20.66 18.54
C VAL A 430 19.25 21.20 19.18
N THR A 431 18.28 20.35 19.53
CA THR A 431 17.05 20.78 20.19
C THR A 431 17.29 20.85 21.71
N PRO A 432 17.19 22.02 22.36
CA PRO A 432 17.34 22.10 23.82
C PRO A 432 16.26 21.27 24.51
N SER A 433 16.67 20.52 25.55
CA SER A 433 15.88 19.58 26.34
C SER A 433 14.66 20.17 27.05
#